data_AF-A0A969VUI5-F1
#
_entry.id   AF-A0A969VUI5-F1
#
_cell.length_a   1.000
_cell.length_b   1.000
_cell.length_c   1.000
_cell.angle_alpha   90.00
_cell.angle_beta   90.00
_cell.angle_gamma   90.00
#
_symmetry.space_group_name_H-M   'P 1'
#
loop_
_entity.id
_entity.type
_entity.pdbx_description
1 polymer ?
#
loop_
_entity_poly.entity_id
_entity_poly.type
_entity_poly.pdbx_seq_one_letter_code
_entity_poly.pdbx_strand_id
1 'polypeptide(L)'
;LLIIFLVLSPILYSLRSIYSDSRTGYEGKKIAIEIEKEWKNFSKEKIYHVGFSEWYAGNLSYHLNNRPKVFLEENNDFYKKPAVIIAKDVGTSLCNLKNVNIKNIMYKKINNHDVCFIF
;
A
#
# COMPACT_ATOMS: atom_id res chain seq x y z
N LEU A 1 0.83 23.13 38.73
CA LEU A 1 0.38 23.64 37.41
C LEU A 1 1.12 22.96 36.25
N LEU A 2 2.46 23.00 36.20
CA LEU A 2 3.27 22.43 35.10
C LEU A 2 3.11 20.90 34.92
N ILE A 3 3.06 20.16 36.02
CA ILE A 3 2.90 18.69 36.02
C ILE A 3 1.57 18.26 35.38
N ILE A 4 0.51 19.04 35.60
CA ILE A 4 -0.81 18.78 35.00
C ILE A 4 -0.68 18.89 33.48
N PHE A 5 -0.05 19.95 32.96
CA PHE A 5 0.16 20.11 31.52
C PHE A 5 1.02 19.00 30.90
N LEU A 6 2.07 18.58 31.62
CA LEU A 6 3.02 17.55 31.15
C LEU A 6 2.37 16.16 31.05
N VAL A 7 1.37 15.87 31.88
CA VAL A 7 0.66 14.57 31.90
C VAL A 7 -0.60 14.61 31.03
N LEU A 8 -1.36 15.72 31.03
CA LEU A 8 -2.60 15.83 30.25
C LEU A 8 -2.35 15.82 28.74
N SER A 9 -1.29 16.48 28.28
CA SER A 9 -0.93 16.55 26.86
C SER A 9 -0.69 15.17 26.22
N PRO A 10 0.20 14.31 26.75
CA PRO A 10 0.43 12.98 26.18
C PRO A 10 -0.78 12.05 26.34
N ILE A 11 -1.57 12.17 27.41
CA ILE A 11 -2.81 11.39 27.57
C ILE A 11 -3.83 11.77 26.50
N LEU A 12 -4.10 13.06 26.30
CA LEU A 12 -5.05 13.52 25.29
C LEU A 12 -4.59 13.17 23.87
N TYR A 13 -3.30 13.29 23.58
CA TYR A 13 -2.73 12.87 22.31
C TYR A 13 -2.85 11.35 22.09
N SER A 14 -2.56 10.55 23.13
CA SER A 14 -2.70 9.10 23.08
C SER A 14 -4.16 8.68 22.84
N LEU A 15 -5.11 9.27 23.58
CA LEU A 15 -6.53 8.99 23.41
C LEU A 15 -6.96 9.33 21.97
N ARG A 16 -6.60 10.50 21.45
CA ARG A 16 -6.92 10.88 20.08
C ARG A 16 -6.32 9.92 19.06
N SER A 17 -5.08 9.47 19.26
CA SER A 17 -4.41 8.53 18.37
C SER A 17 -5.01 7.12 18.39
N ILE A 18 -5.65 6.71 19.49
CA ILE A 18 -6.33 5.41 19.60
C ILE A 18 -7.71 5.47 18.96
N TYR A 19 -8.49 6.53 19.26
CA TYR A 19 -9.87 6.66 18.78
C TYR A 19 -9.97 7.14 17.33
N SER A 20 -8.96 7.84 16.82
CA SER A 20 -8.94 8.37 15.47
C SER A 20 -7.55 8.20 14.86
N ASP A 21 -7.42 7.30 13.89
CA ASP A 21 -6.27 7.27 12.99
C ASP A 21 -6.38 8.42 11.96
N SER A 22 -6.47 9.66 12.47
CA SER A 22 -6.59 10.90 11.70
C SER A 22 -5.25 11.39 11.15
N ARG A 23 -4.22 10.53 11.16
CA ARG A 23 -2.85 10.89 10.79
C ARG A 23 -2.73 11.28 9.32
N THR A 24 -3.64 10.81 8.46
CA THR A 24 -3.68 11.15 7.03
C THR A 24 -5.12 11.16 6.52
N GLY A 25 -5.48 12.08 5.62
CA GLY A 25 -6.74 12.04 4.86
C GLY A 25 -6.80 10.93 3.80
N TYR A 26 -5.99 9.88 3.98
CA TYR A 26 -5.78 8.78 3.05
C TYR A 26 -6.51 7.54 3.55
N GLU A 27 -7.45 7.02 2.76
CA GLU A 27 -8.27 5.85 3.12
C GLU A 27 -7.52 4.52 2.92
N GLY A 28 -6.32 4.41 3.49
CA GLY A 28 -5.40 3.28 3.31
C GLY A 28 -6.04 1.91 3.49
N LYS A 29 -6.79 1.74 4.59
CA LYS A 29 -7.51 0.50 4.89
C LYS A 29 -8.53 0.12 3.81
N LYS A 30 -9.28 1.10 3.30
CA LYS A 30 -10.29 0.88 2.26
C LYS A 30 -9.63 0.50 0.94
N ILE A 31 -8.57 1.20 0.56
CA ILE A 31 -7.78 0.92 -0.64
C ILE A 31 -7.18 -0.49 -0.59
N ALA A 32 -6.61 -0.89 0.55
CA ALA A 32 -6.07 -2.23 0.73
C ALA A 32 -7.15 -3.32 0.60
N ILE A 33 -8.34 -3.11 1.19
CA ILE A 33 -9.47 -4.06 1.06
C ILE A 33 -9.91 -4.21 -0.40
N GLU A 34 -10.02 -3.12 -1.15
CA GLU A 34 -10.37 -3.16 -2.56
C GLU A 34 -9.30 -3.88 -3.40
N ILE A 35 -8.02 -3.58 -3.16
CA ILE A 35 -6.89 -4.26 -3.82
C ILE A 35 -6.89 -5.76 -3.51
N GLU A 36 -7.11 -6.20 -2.26
CA GLU A 36 -7.21 -7.63 -1.93
C GLU A 36 -8.40 -8.30 -2.60
N LYS A 37 -9.54 -7.60 -2.68
CA LYS A 37 -10.74 -8.12 -3.33
C LYS A 37 -10.49 -8.33 -4.82
N GLU A 38 -9.88 -7.35 -5.48
CA GLU A 38 -9.49 -7.46 -6.88
C GLU A 38 -8.48 -8.57 -7.10
N TRP A 39 -7.43 -8.64 -6.26
CA TRP A 39 -6.40 -9.68 -6.32
C TRP A 39 -6.97 -11.10 -6.32
N LYS A 40 -7.94 -11.36 -5.44
CA LYS A 40 -8.60 -12.67 -5.31
C LYS A 40 -9.39 -13.10 -6.56
N ASN A 41 -9.72 -12.17 -7.46
CA ASN A 41 -10.45 -12.49 -8.69
C ASN A 41 -9.56 -13.21 -9.72
N PHE A 42 -8.24 -12.97 -9.70
CA PHE A 42 -7.32 -13.49 -10.72
C PHE A 42 -6.12 -14.26 -10.15
N SER A 43 -5.86 -14.21 -8.85
CA SER A 43 -4.80 -14.98 -8.21
C SER A 43 -5.26 -15.64 -6.91
N LYS A 44 -4.78 -16.88 -6.69
CA LYS A 44 -4.91 -17.60 -5.41
C LYS A 44 -3.68 -17.40 -4.52
N GLU A 45 -2.62 -16.79 -5.04
CA GLU A 45 -1.40 -16.54 -4.29
C GLU A 45 -1.55 -15.33 -3.36
N LYS A 46 -0.59 -15.16 -2.45
CA LYS A 46 -0.50 -13.95 -1.63
C LYS A 46 0.25 -12.87 -2.40
N ILE A 47 -0.06 -11.61 -2.15
CA ILE A 47 0.76 -10.49 -2.61
C ILE A 47 2.04 -10.50 -1.78
N TYR A 48 3.20 -10.84 -2.34
CA TYR A 48 4.43 -10.92 -1.55
C TYR A 48 5.16 -9.59 -1.47
N HIS A 49 5.10 -8.80 -2.53
CA HIS A 49 5.83 -7.54 -2.65
C HIS A 49 4.89 -6.38 -2.98
N VAL A 50 5.19 -5.21 -2.44
CA VAL A 50 4.56 -3.94 -2.83
C VAL A 50 5.64 -2.91 -3.06
N GLY A 51 5.46 -1.95 -3.99
CA GLY A 51 6.60 -1.09 -4.27
C GLY A 51 6.41 0.28 -4.90
N PHE A 52 7.59 0.92 -4.95
CA PHE A 52 8.05 2.15 -5.61
C PHE A 52 7.54 3.47 -5.06
N SER A 53 6.58 3.45 -4.15
CA SER A 53 6.26 4.61 -3.33
C SER A 53 6.40 4.26 -1.86
N GLU A 54 7.30 4.96 -1.15
CA GLU A 54 7.43 4.82 0.30
C GLU A 54 6.07 5.00 1.00
N TRP A 55 5.32 6.02 0.57
CA TRP A 55 4.04 6.35 1.18
C TRP A 55 2.91 5.40 0.77
N TYR A 56 2.66 5.21 -0.54
CA TYR A 56 1.56 4.37 -0.99
C TYR A 56 1.82 2.88 -0.73
N ALA A 57 3.03 2.38 -1.03
CA ALA A 57 3.36 0.97 -0.82
C ALA A 57 3.51 0.63 0.67
N GLY A 58 4.08 1.54 1.48
CA GLY A 58 4.15 1.37 2.93
C GLY A 58 2.77 1.27 3.56
N ASN A 59 1.86 2.18 3.18
CA ASN A 59 0.49 2.16 3.69
C ASN A 59 -0.30 0.93 3.20
N LEU A 60 -0.12 0.53 1.94
CA LEU A 60 -0.71 -0.70 1.41
C LEU A 60 -0.21 -1.93 2.19
N SER A 61 1.10 -2.09 2.38
CA SER A 61 1.67 -3.18 3.18
C SER A 61 1.10 -3.22 4.60
N TYR A 62 0.96 -2.06 5.24
CA TYR A 62 0.44 -1.94 6.60
C TYR A 62 -0.99 -2.48 6.76
N HIS A 63 -1.84 -2.32 5.75
CA HIS A 63 -3.24 -2.72 5.78
C HIS A 63 -3.55 -4.06 5.10
N LEU A 64 -2.67 -4.59 4.25
CA LEU A 64 -2.81 -5.94 3.70
C LEU A 64 -2.61 -7.00 4.78
N ASN A 65 -3.43 -8.04 4.76
CA ASN A 65 -3.47 -9.06 5.82
C ASN A 65 -2.15 -9.79 6.02
N ASN A 66 -1.38 -9.97 4.95
CA ASN A 66 -0.13 -10.72 4.95
C ASN A 66 1.14 -9.83 5.02
N ARG A 67 0.98 -8.50 5.14
CA ARG A 67 2.06 -7.51 5.28
C ARG A 67 3.24 -7.73 4.31
N PRO A 68 3.03 -7.56 2.99
CA PRO A 68 4.07 -7.77 1.98
C PRO A 68 5.32 -6.93 2.21
N LYS A 69 6.45 -7.41 1.69
CA LYS A 69 7.71 -6.67 1.73
C LYS A 69 7.60 -5.44 0.82
N VAL A 70 7.98 -4.29 1.36
CA VAL A 70 8.04 -3.02 0.61
C VAL A 70 9.37 -2.91 -0.14
N PHE A 71 9.31 -2.52 -1.41
CA PHE A 71 10.46 -2.19 -2.24
C PHE A 71 10.36 -0.71 -2.65
N LEU A 72 11.42 0.06 -2.42
CA LEU A 72 11.44 1.49 -2.78
C LEU A 72 11.91 1.74 -4.21
N GLU A 73 12.68 0.80 -4.76
CA GLU A 73 13.28 0.89 -6.09
C GLU A 73 13.07 -0.41 -6.87
N GLU A 74 13.04 -0.30 -8.19
CA GLU A 74 12.91 -1.44 -9.10
C GLU A 74 14.16 -2.32 -9.04
N ASN A 75 13.97 -3.61 -8.78
CA ASN A 75 15.04 -4.60 -8.87
C ASN A 75 14.47 -5.96 -9.32
N ASN A 76 15.36 -6.86 -9.76
CA ASN A 76 14.96 -8.18 -10.22
C ASN A 76 14.30 -9.03 -9.12
N ASP A 77 14.61 -8.79 -7.85
CA ASP A 77 14.02 -9.53 -6.74
C ASP A 77 12.54 -9.21 -6.53
N PHE A 78 12.11 -7.99 -6.84
CA PHE A 78 10.71 -7.57 -6.77
C PHE A 78 9.82 -8.45 -7.66
N TYR A 79 10.28 -8.76 -8.87
CA TYR A 79 9.51 -9.52 -9.87
C TYR A 79 9.58 -11.04 -9.70
N LYS A 80 10.39 -11.57 -8.76
CA LYS A 80 10.48 -13.01 -8.50
C LYS A 80 9.23 -13.59 -7.83
N LYS A 81 8.33 -12.75 -7.33
CA LYS A 81 7.11 -13.14 -6.62
C LYS A 81 5.95 -12.22 -7.00
N PRO A 82 4.70 -12.67 -6.80
CA PRO A 82 3.54 -11.83 -7.03
C PRO A 82 3.62 -10.50 -6.27
N ALA A 83 3.33 -9.41 -6.97
CA ALA A 83 3.60 -8.06 -6.51
C ALA A 83 2.51 -7.07 -6.93
N VAL A 84 2.41 -5.96 -6.17
CA VAL A 84 1.52 -4.85 -6.47
C VAL A 84 2.28 -3.53 -6.44
N ILE A 85 2.13 -2.73 -7.48
CA ILE A 85 2.64 -1.35 -7.52
C ILE A 85 1.44 -0.43 -7.39
N ILE A 86 1.55 0.59 -6.54
CA ILE A 86 0.50 1.59 -6.33
C ILE A 86 1.10 2.99 -6.41
N ALA A 87 0.48 3.84 -7.22
CA ALA A 87 0.83 5.24 -7.37
C ALA A 87 -0.43 6.09 -7.60
N LYS A 88 -0.25 7.41 -7.71
CA LYS A 88 -1.34 8.35 -8.02
C LYS A 88 -0.91 9.23 -9.18
N ASP A 89 -1.83 9.47 -10.11
CA ASP A 89 -1.66 10.37 -11.25
C ASP A 89 -0.52 9.94 -12.22
N VAL A 90 -0.27 8.63 -12.34
CA VAL A 90 0.74 8.02 -13.25
C VAL A 90 0.07 7.38 -14.48
N GLY A 91 -1.14 6.84 -14.30
CA GLY A 91 -1.88 6.12 -15.33
C GLY A 91 -1.29 4.77 -15.73
N THR A 92 -1.60 4.31 -16.94
CA THR A 92 -1.22 2.97 -17.46
C THR A 92 0.29 2.77 -17.59
N SER A 93 1.05 3.86 -17.65
CA SER A 93 2.52 3.83 -17.70
C SER A 93 3.14 3.15 -16.47
N LEU A 94 2.41 3.09 -15.34
CA LEU A 94 2.83 2.38 -14.13
C LEU A 94 3.12 0.89 -14.37
N CYS A 95 2.42 0.28 -15.32
CA CYS A 95 2.61 -1.11 -15.71
C CYS A 95 3.58 -1.32 -16.88
N ASN A 96 4.12 -0.24 -17.47
CA ASN A 96 5.09 -0.33 -18.57
C ASN A 96 6.49 -0.63 -18.01
N LEU A 97 6.65 -1.86 -17.51
CA LEU A 97 7.88 -2.34 -16.90
C LEU A 97 8.81 -2.87 -17.99
N LYS A 98 10.11 -2.59 -17.86
CA LYS A 98 11.13 -2.98 -18.86
C LYS A 98 11.45 -4.48 -18.85
N ASN A 99 10.81 -5.26 -17.99
CA ASN A 99 11.15 -6.66 -17.74
C ASN A 99 10.29 -7.60 -18.60
N VAL A 100 10.90 -8.13 -19.67
CA VAL A 100 10.27 -8.87 -20.79
C VAL A 100 9.70 -10.24 -20.38
N ASN A 101 9.98 -10.74 -19.17
CA ASN A 101 9.59 -12.09 -18.73
C ASN A 101 8.31 -12.15 -17.87
N ILE A 102 7.67 -11.02 -17.56
CA ILE A 102 6.44 -11.01 -16.75
C ILE A 102 5.24 -11.22 -17.69
N LYS A 103 4.63 -12.40 -17.63
CA LYS A 103 3.55 -12.78 -18.56
C LYS A 103 2.19 -12.22 -18.17
N ASN A 104 1.95 -11.94 -16.88
CA ASN A 104 0.64 -11.53 -16.41
C ASN A 104 0.75 -10.22 -15.61
N ILE A 105 0.45 -9.12 -16.29
CA ILE A 105 0.35 -7.79 -15.71
C ILE A 105 -1.08 -7.28 -15.93
N MET A 106 -1.68 -6.70 -14.91
CA MET A 106 -2.98 -6.06 -15.02
C MET A 106 -2.96 -4.67 -14.38
N TYR A 107 -3.41 -3.68 -15.13
CA TYR A 107 -3.63 -2.32 -14.63
C TYR A 107 -5.08 -2.15 -14.17
N LYS A 108 -5.29 -1.46 -13.04
CA LYS A 108 -6.62 -1.00 -12.63
C LYS A 108 -6.52 0.33 -11.87
N LYS A 109 -7.52 1.17 -12.03
CA LYS A 109 -7.69 2.37 -11.20
C LYS A 109 -8.60 2.06 -10.00
N ILE A 110 -8.12 2.31 -8.79
CA ILE A 110 -8.79 2.00 -7.52
C ILE A 110 -8.75 3.25 -6.63
N ASN A 111 -9.90 3.82 -6.28
CA ASN A 111 -10.01 5.02 -5.43
C ASN A 111 -9.02 6.15 -5.82
N ASN A 112 -8.99 6.52 -7.10
CA ASN A 112 -8.07 7.50 -7.70
C ASN A 112 -6.58 7.13 -7.69
N HIS A 113 -6.22 5.90 -7.34
CA HIS A 113 -4.87 5.37 -7.43
C HIS A 113 -4.74 4.47 -8.65
N ASP A 114 -3.59 4.56 -9.29
CA ASP A 114 -3.17 3.69 -10.36
C ASP A 114 -2.50 2.47 -9.73
N VAL A 115 -3.03 1.28 -10.02
CA VAL A 115 -2.57 0.03 -9.42
C VAL A 115 -2.15 -0.92 -10.52
N CYS A 116 -0.93 -1.44 -10.40
CA CYS A 116 -0.40 -2.47 -11.26
C CYS A 116 -0.28 -3.79 -10.50
N PHE A 117 -0.94 -4.82 -10.99
CA PHE A 117 -0.90 -6.17 -10.44
C PHE A 117 0.04 -7.03 -11.27
N ILE A 118 0.93 -7.76 -10.60
CA ILE A 118 1.91 -8.66 -11.20
C ILE A 118 1.75 -10.03 -10.53
N PHE A 119 1.38 -11.06 -11.27
CA PHE A 119 1.02 -12.38 -10.71
C PHE A 119 1.44 -13.55 -11.61
#